data_AF-A0A1I0D1K4-F1
#
_entry.id   AF-A0A1I0D1K4-F1
#
_cell.length_a   1.000
_cell.length_b   1.000
_cell.length_c   1.000
_cell.angle_alpha   90.00
_cell.angle_beta   90.00
_cell.angle_gamma   90.00
#
_symmetry.space_group_name_H-M   'P 1'
#
loop_
_entity.id
_entity.type
_entity.pdbx_description
1 polymer ?
#
loop_
_entity_poly.entity_id
_entity_poly.type
_entity_poly.pdbx_seq_one_letter_code
_entity_poly.pdbx_strand_id
1 'polypeptide(L)'
;MESNARETGNTDVNQSSWTSLSWFQVQYLQRPEDNTVATVYRNGRQQVPITILVEARNSDNEVVPLPNQDLLNIKLVNYNTGLPWSNGVTVSNTRNPNYDYFPEGSVLPESYQARHGDIASDDKGLANLPAVVHTKTIPFKTREVISPDGVAIQLQEFELWLSVTTAEALKVAAALESSGRVFHTHSSEVAAGGAVHDGGLFNSSIRITPVAPRSFTSQYFTMTDHEGASTSGISVRMFDLWLTDTNFKIREAFAYHQTWQGGWYFARDRGGRFTLSLCSTE
;
A
#
# COMPACT_ATOMS: atom_id res chain seq x y z
N MET A 1 -32.11 -22.93 -11.48
CA MET A 1 -30.85 -22.16 -11.63
C MET A 1 -30.33 -21.94 -10.23
N GLU A 2 -29.50 -22.86 -9.75
CA GLU A 2 -28.96 -22.81 -8.38
C GLU A 2 -27.66 -22.00 -8.40
N SER A 3 -27.63 -20.95 -7.59
CA SER A 3 -26.44 -20.12 -7.38
C SER A 3 -25.51 -20.83 -6.38
N ASN A 4 -24.35 -21.28 -6.86
CA ASN A 4 -23.27 -21.76 -5.99
C ASN A 4 -22.62 -20.58 -5.28
N ALA A 5 -23.10 -20.26 -4.08
CA ALA A 5 -22.40 -19.40 -3.14
C ALA A 5 -21.13 -20.12 -2.66
N ARG A 6 -19.98 -19.51 -2.93
CA ARG A 6 -18.66 -20.00 -2.52
C ARG A 6 -18.54 -19.79 -1.00
N GLU A 7 -18.70 -20.86 -0.22
CA GLU A 7 -18.51 -20.83 1.23
C GLU A 7 -17.07 -20.43 1.58
N THR A 8 -16.91 -19.31 2.28
CA THR A 8 -15.69 -18.99 3.01
C THR A 8 -15.69 -19.80 4.31
N GLY A 9 -15.34 -21.08 4.21
CA GLY A 9 -15.19 -21.97 5.36
C GLY A 9 -14.09 -21.49 6.28
N ASN A 10 -14.46 -20.92 7.43
CA ASN A 10 -13.54 -20.63 8.53
C ASN A 10 -13.40 -21.90 9.38
N THR A 11 -12.74 -22.91 8.84
CA THR A 11 -12.38 -24.11 9.59
C THR A 11 -11.09 -23.84 10.35
N ASP A 12 -11.16 -23.84 11.68
CA ASP A 12 -10.02 -24.10 12.57
C ASP A 12 -9.56 -25.55 12.34
N VAL A 13 -9.03 -25.83 11.14
CA VAL A 13 -8.34 -27.08 10.82
C VAL A 13 -7.18 -27.16 11.79
N ASN A 14 -7.00 -28.28 12.47
CA ASN A 14 -5.78 -28.63 13.21
C ASN A 14 -4.58 -28.27 12.33
N GLN A 15 -4.04 -27.07 12.56
CA GLN A 15 -3.14 -26.43 11.63
C GLN A 15 -1.84 -27.18 11.78
N SER A 16 -1.53 -28.00 10.77
CA SER A 16 -0.24 -28.69 10.69
C SER A 16 0.84 -27.64 10.96
N SER A 17 1.54 -27.79 12.08
CA SER A 17 2.57 -26.84 12.48
C SER A 17 3.70 -26.94 11.46
N TRP A 18 3.83 -25.91 10.62
CA TRP A 18 4.96 -25.81 9.72
C TRP A 18 6.27 -25.75 10.51
N THR A 19 7.35 -26.24 9.92
CA THR A 19 8.68 -26.39 10.56
C THR A 19 9.80 -25.70 9.79
N SER A 20 9.60 -25.48 8.47
CA SER A 20 10.58 -24.83 7.61
C SER A 20 9.92 -24.01 6.50
N LEU A 21 10.71 -23.15 5.86
CA LEU A 21 10.34 -22.48 4.62
C LEU A 21 11.17 -23.08 3.48
N SER A 22 10.54 -23.37 2.36
CA SER A 22 11.20 -23.75 1.10
C SER A 22 11.28 -22.59 0.11
N TRP A 23 10.46 -21.56 0.30
CA TRP A 23 10.50 -20.32 -0.46
C TRP A 23 10.26 -19.11 0.43
N PHE A 24 11.05 -18.05 0.29
CA PHE A 24 10.81 -16.76 0.93
C PHE A 24 11.39 -15.61 0.10
N GLN A 25 10.53 -14.76 -0.47
CA GLN A 25 10.92 -13.72 -1.42
C GLN A 25 10.19 -12.40 -1.21
N VAL A 26 10.88 -11.30 -1.48
CA VAL A 26 10.32 -9.95 -1.58
C VAL A 26 10.28 -9.54 -3.06
N GLN A 27 9.14 -9.04 -3.52
CA GLN A 27 8.93 -8.57 -4.88
C GLN A 27 8.29 -7.19 -4.89
N TYR A 28 8.50 -6.49 -6.00
CA TYR A 28 7.85 -5.23 -6.31
C TYR A 28 7.23 -5.31 -7.70
N LEU A 29 5.96 -4.92 -7.82
CA LEU A 29 5.18 -5.06 -9.07
C LEU A 29 5.25 -6.48 -9.67
N GLN A 30 5.26 -7.51 -8.81
CA GLN A 30 5.28 -8.92 -9.23
C GLN A 30 6.51 -9.33 -10.05
N ARG A 31 7.56 -8.52 -10.01
CA ARG A 31 8.83 -8.77 -10.69
C ARG A 31 9.67 -9.74 -9.86
N PRO A 32 10.07 -10.90 -10.41
CA PRO A 32 10.82 -11.90 -9.67
C PRO A 32 12.30 -11.54 -9.49
N GLU A 33 12.81 -10.53 -10.20
CA GLU A 33 14.20 -10.09 -10.09
C GLU A 33 14.54 -9.53 -8.70
N ASP A 34 15.76 -9.76 -8.24
CA ASP A 34 16.25 -9.15 -7.00
C ASP A 34 16.58 -7.67 -7.20
N ASN A 35 16.47 -6.89 -6.11
CA ASN A 35 16.84 -5.49 -6.02
C ASN A 35 16.12 -4.62 -7.07
N THR A 36 14.89 -5.00 -7.44
CA THR A 36 13.99 -4.18 -8.26
C THR A 36 13.79 -2.82 -7.62
N VAL A 37 13.83 -1.76 -8.44
CA VAL A 37 13.73 -0.37 -7.97
C VAL A 37 12.28 0.06 -7.90
N ALA A 38 11.92 0.69 -6.78
CA ALA A 38 10.63 1.34 -6.54
C ALA A 38 10.85 2.80 -6.12
N THR A 39 10.24 3.73 -6.84
CA THR A 39 10.28 5.17 -6.55
C THR A 39 9.11 5.57 -5.65
N VAL A 40 9.36 6.44 -4.66
CA VAL A 40 8.32 6.90 -3.73
C VAL A 40 8.58 8.34 -3.30
N TYR A 41 7.53 9.17 -3.21
CA TYR A 41 7.67 10.49 -2.61
C TYR A 41 7.96 10.39 -1.11
N ARG A 42 9.02 11.07 -0.65
CA ARG A 42 9.43 11.10 0.76
C ARG A 42 8.57 12.00 1.66
N ASN A 43 7.25 12.01 1.46
CA ASN A 43 6.31 12.81 2.26
C ASN A 43 5.62 12.02 3.38
N GLY A 44 5.95 10.74 3.56
CA GLY A 44 5.31 9.85 4.53
C GLY A 44 3.87 9.46 4.20
N ARG A 45 3.30 10.02 3.12
CA ARG A 45 1.94 9.78 2.67
C ARG A 45 1.92 8.71 1.59
N GLN A 46 2.75 8.85 0.56
CA GLN A 46 2.74 7.87 -0.51
C GLN A 46 3.25 6.50 -0.05
N GLN A 47 2.57 5.45 -0.50
CA GLN A 47 2.91 4.07 -0.17
C GLN A 47 3.28 3.28 -1.43
N VAL A 48 4.18 2.31 -1.26
CA VAL A 48 4.61 1.33 -2.25
C VAL A 48 4.16 -0.06 -1.77
N PRO A 49 3.42 -0.84 -2.59
CA PRO A 49 3.10 -2.21 -2.26
C PRO A 49 4.33 -3.09 -2.46
N ILE A 50 4.67 -3.85 -1.42
CA ILE A 50 5.73 -4.83 -1.38
C ILE A 50 5.08 -6.20 -1.24
N THR A 51 5.27 -7.05 -2.24
CA THR A 51 4.73 -8.40 -2.25
C THR A 51 5.71 -9.35 -1.58
N ILE A 52 5.22 -10.15 -0.66
CA ILE A 52 5.95 -11.22 0.01
C ILE A 52 5.40 -12.56 -0.48
N LEU A 53 6.28 -13.42 -0.99
CA LEU A 53 5.93 -14.77 -1.41
C LEU A 53 6.59 -15.78 -0.47
N VAL A 54 5.83 -16.78 -0.04
CA VAL A 54 6.31 -17.76 0.93
C VAL A 54 5.71 -19.15 0.70
N GLU A 55 6.54 -20.19 0.85
CA GLU A 55 6.13 -21.61 0.91
C GLU A 55 6.62 -22.19 2.23
N ALA A 56 5.70 -22.65 3.07
CA ALA A 56 6.01 -23.30 4.33
C ALA A 56 5.78 -24.80 4.22
N ARG A 57 6.60 -25.57 4.94
CA ARG A 57 6.55 -27.03 4.97
C ARG A 57 6.46 -27.56 6.38
N ASN A 58 5.75 -28.66 6.56
CA ASN A 58 5.66 -29.37 7.84
C ASN A 58 6.84 -30.35 8.06
N SER A 59 6.81 -31.14 9.13
CA SER A 59 7.83 -32.16 9.44
C SER A 59 7.96 -33.26 8.38
N ASP A 60 6.90 -33.51 7.63
CA ASP A 60 6.83 -34.53 6.57
C ASP A 60 7.20 -33.95 5.20
N ASN A 61 7.71 -32.71 5.17
CA ASN A 61 8.08 -31.96 3.96
C ASN A 61 6.90 -31.65 3.01
N GLU A 62 5.67 -31.72 3.52
CA GLU A 62 4.46 -31.35 2.79
C GLU A 62 4.25 -29.84 2.86
N VAL A 63 3.76 -29.25 1.76
CA VAL A 63 3.42 -27.81 1.71
C VAL A 63 2.18 -27.56 2.56
N VAL A 64 2.27 -26.62 3.50
CA VAL A 64 1.18 -26.25 4.39
C VAL A 64 0.99 -24.72 4.39
N PRO A 65 -0.26 -24.24 4.56
CA PRO A 65 -0.51 -22.80 4.67
C PRO A 65 0.13 -22.25 5.95
N LEU A 66 0.60 -21.00 5.89
CA LEU A 66 1.11 -20.30 7.06
C LEU A 66 -0.09 -19.84 7.89
N PRO A 67 -0.09 -20.07 9.20
CA PRO A 67 -1.08 -19.49 10.09
C PRO A 67 -1.17 -17.97 9.98
N ASN A 68 -2.38 -17.41 10.12
CA ASN A 68 -2.58 -15.95 10.16
C ASN A 68 -1.69 -15.26 11.20
N GLN A 69 -1.43 -15.94 12.32
CA GLN A 69 -0.55 -15.43 13.37
C GLN A 69 0.90 -15.26 12.89
N ASP A 70 1.40 -16.19 12.07
CA ASP A 70 2.74 -16.10 11.50
C ASP A 70 2.80 -15.09 10.36
N LEU A 71 1.75 -14.99 9.53
CA LEU A 71 1.64 -13.94 8.51
C LEU A 71 1.70 -12.54 9.14
N LEU A 72 1.08 -12.34 10.31
CA LEU A 72 1.14 -11.10 11.08
C LEU A 72 2.55 -10.78 11.61
N ASN A 73 3.41 -11.79 11.74
CA ASN A 73 4.79 -11.63 12.20
C ASN A 73 5.78 -11.30 11.07
N ILE A 74 5.35 -11.31 9.81
CA ILE A 74 6.17 -10.89 8.67
C ILE A 74 6.41 -9.38 8.76
N LYS A 75 7.68 -8.98 8.73
CA LYS A 75 8.12 -7.57 8.80
C LYS A 75 9.07 -7.26 7.66
N LEU A 76 9.04 -6.01 7.18
CA LEU A 76 10.10 -5.48 6.31
C LEU A 76 11.26 -5.00 7.18
N VAL A 77 12.48 -5.38 6.80
CA VAL A 77 13.72 -5.08 7.53
C VAL A 77 14.76 -4.46 6.60
N ASN A 78 15.79 -3.84 7.18
CA ASN A 78 16.94 -3.38 6.44
C ASN A 78 17.75 -4.58 5.95
N TYR A 79 17.96 -4.68 4.64
CA TYR A 79 18.70 -5.80 4.05
C TYR A 79 20.12 -5.93 4.62
N ASN A 80 20.82 -4.82 4.85
CA ASN A 80 22.22 -4.88 5.25
C ASN A 80 22.42 -5.31 6.71
N THR A 81 21.41 -5.11 7.57
CA THR A 81 21.53 -5.37 9.02
C THR A 81 20.60 -6.45 9.53
N GLY A 82 19.56 -6.83 8.76
CA GLY A 82 18.48 -7.70 9.21
C GLY A 82 17.56 -7.08 10.27
N LEU A 83 17.81 -5.83 10.67
CA LEU A 83 17.08 -5.17 11.75
C LEU A 83 15.85 -4.41 11.23
N PRO A 84 14.81 -4.23 12.08
CA PRO A 84 13.70 -3.34 11.79
C PRO A 84 14.15 -1.90 11.52
N TRP A 85 13.40 -1.18 10.70
CA TRP A 85 13.64 0.23 10.44
C TRP A 85 13.36 1.10 11.68
N SER A 86 14.26 2.02 12.00
CA SER A 86 14.13 2.89 13.18
C SER A 86 13.63 4.29 12.85
N ASN A 87 13.96 4.85 11.67
CA ASN A 87 13.65 6.24 11.31
C ASN A 87 13.14 6.39 9.88
N GLY A 88 12.09 7.20 9.71
CA GLY A 88 11.64 7.68 8.41
C GLY A 88 11.09 6.63 7.44
N VAL A 89 10.75 5.45 7.94
CA VAL A 89 10.09 4.36 7.21
C VAL A 89 8.88 3.94 8.01
N THR A 90 7.74 3.76 7.34
CA THR A 90 6.51 3.23 7.95
C THR A 90 6.03 2.07 7.10
N VAL A 91 5.67 0.97 7.76
CA VAL A 91 5.17 -0.25 7.12
C VAL A 91 3.80 -0.55 7.68
N SER A 92 2.85 -0.88 6.80
CA SER A 92 1.48 -1.22 7.14
C SER A 92 1.05 -2.50 6.42
N ASN A 93 0.18 -3.29 7.04
CA ASN A 93 -0.50 -4.41 6.37
C ASN A 93 -1.80 -3.98 5.66
N THR A 94 -2.15 -2.69 5.74
CA THR A 94 -3.29 -2.11 5.04
C THR A 94 -2.85 -0.93 4.19
N ARG A 95 -3.33 -0.91 2.96
CA ARG A 95 -3.25 0.26 2.09
C ARG A 95 -4.04 1.40 2.72
N ASN A 96 -3.48 2.60 2.72
CA ASN A 96 -4.25 3.80 2.95
C ASN A 96 -4.94 4.21 1.63
N PRO A 97 -6.30 4.21 1.57
CA PRO A 97 -7.02 4.51 0.34
C PRO A 97 -6.86 5.95 -0.14
N ASN A 98 -6.40 6.87 0.73
CA ASN A 98 -6.22 8.29 0.39
C ASN A 98 -4.93 8.53 -0.40
N TYR A 99 -4.02 7.55 -0.45
CA TYR A 99 -2.73 7.70 -1.09
C TYR A 99 -2.68 6.89 -2.39
N ASP A 100 -2.39 7.61 -3.47
CA ASP A 100 -2.11 7.01 -4.76
C ASP A 100 -0.67 6.51 -4.80
N TYR A 101 -0.51 5.36 -5.43
CA TYR A 101 0.78 4.78 -5.71
C TYR A 101 1.59 5.67 -6.67
N PHE A 102 2.92 5.63 -6.58
CA PHE A 102 3.76 6.39 -7.49
C PHE A 102 3.60 5.80 -8.89
N PRO A 103 3.19 6.58 -9.91
CA PRO A 103 3.05 6.05 -11.25
C PRO A 103 4.44 5.81 -11.85
N GLU A 104 5.04 4.64 -11.62
CA GLU A 104 6.18 4.20 -12.40
C GLU A 104 5.70 3.66 -13.75
N GLY A 105 5.55 4.57 -14.71
CA GLY A 105 5.13 4.22 -16.06
C GLY A 105 3.64 3.89 -16.17
N SER A 106 3.12 3.99 -17.38
CA SER A 106 1.71 3.96 -17.74
C SER A 106 0.97 2.64 -17.47
N VAL A 107 1.59 1.69 -16.77
CA VAL A 107 1.07 0.34 -16.55
C VAL A 107 0.74 0.17 -15.07
N LEU A 108 -0.44 0.65 -14.69
CA LEU A 108 -1.03 0.29 -13.40
C LEU A 108 -1.42 -1.20 -13.45
N PRO A 109 -1.11 -2.01 -12.42
CA PRO A 109 -1.55 -3.41 -12.39
C PRO A 109 -3.07 -3.49 -12.51
N GLU A 110 -3.59 -4.54 -13.15
CA GLU A 110 -5.03 -4.70 -13.45
C GLU A 110 -5.92 -4.60 -12.19
N SER A 111 -5.40 -5.05 -11.05
CA SER A 111 -6.04 -4.91 -9.73
C SER A 111 -6.25 -3.46 -9.30
N TYR A 112 -5.42 -2.52 -9.78
CA TYR A 112 -5.54 -1.10 -9.52
C TYR A 112 -6.60 -0.46 -10.42
N GLN A 113 -6.68 -0.86 -11.69
CA GLN A 113 -7.69 -0.35 -12.63
C GLN A 113 -9.11 -0.76 -12.20
N ALA A 114 -9.30 -2.01 -11.77
CA ALA A 114 -10.60 -2.54 -11.38
C ALA A 114 -11.22 -1.92 -10.11
N ARG A 115 -10.41 -1.33 -9.21
CA ARG A 115 -10.89 -0.81 -7.90
C ARG A 115 -11.23 0.67 -7.89
N HIS A 116 -10.91 1.42 -8.95
CA HIS A 116 -11.10 2.87 -8.99
C HIS A 116 -12.29 3.32 -9.85
N GLY A 117 -13.07 2.39 -10.41
CA GLY A 117 -14.28 2.68 -11.19
C GLY A 117 -15.52 3.09 -10.37
N ASP A 118 -15.65 2.64 -9.11
CA ASP A 118 -16.95 2.61 -8.43
C ASP A 118 -17.01 3.33 -7.08
N ILE A 119 -16.23 4.40 -6.84
CA ILE A 119 -16.37 5.18 -5.60
C ILE A 119 -17.59 6.12 -5.71
N ALA A 120 -18.78 5.53 -5.59
CA ALA A 120 -19.99 6.25 -5.23
C ALA A 120 -19.91 6.64 -3.75
N SER A 121 -20.04 7.93 -3.48
CA SER A 121 -20.00 8.52 -2.14
C SER A 121 -21.29 8.23 -1.37
N ASP A 122 -21.40 7.07 -0.74
CA ASP A 122 -22.43 6.80 0.26
C ASP A 122 -21.83 6.92 1.67
N ASP A 123 -21.80 8.15 2.16
CA ASP A 123 -21.43 8.49 3.54
C ASP A 123 -22.71 8.64 4.37
N LYS A 124 -23.13 7.55 5.00
CA LYS A 124 -24.21 7.55 6.00
C LYS A 124 -23.84 6.73 7.24
N GLY A 125 -23.46 7.45 8.29
CA GLY A 125 -23.82 7.18 9.69
C GLY A 125 -23.34 5.87 10.32
N LEU A 126 -22.20 5.91 11.02
CA LEU A 126 -21.79 4.86 11.96
C LEU A 126 -21.78 5.41 13.39
N ALA A 127 -22.86 5.17 14.12
CA ALA A 127 -22.95 5.40 15.56
C ALA A 127 -23.15 4.05 16.28
N ASN A 128 -22.22 3.74 17.20
CA ASN A 128 -22.32 2.80 18.32
C ASN A 128 -22.70 1.33 17.99
N LEU A 129 -21.70 0.55 17.57
CA LEU A 129 -21.72 -0.92 17.69
C LEU A 129 -20.79 -1.38 18.83
N PRO A 130 -21.16 -2.45 19.57
CA PRO A 130 -20.32 -3.01 20.62
C PRO A 130 -18.99 -3.50 20.03
N ALA A 131 -17.91 -3.42 20.83
CA ALA A 131 -16.58 -3.85 20.44
C ALA A 131 -16.55 -5.37 20.21
N VAL A 132 -16.79 -5.80 18.97
CA VAL A 132 -16.52 -7.16 18.54
C VAL A 132 -15.01 -7.31 18.46
N VAL A 133 -14.46 -8.27 19.20
CA VAL A 133 -13.05 -8.68 19.04
C VAL A 133 -12.94 -9.36 17.68
N HIS A 134 -12.75 -8.56 16.64
CA HIS A 134 -12.44 -9.06 15.32
C HIS A 134 -10.99 -9.56 15.35
N THR A 135 -10.83 -10.88 15.36
CA THR A 135 -9.55 -11.49 14.97
C THR A 135 -9.23 -10.96 13.58
N LYS A 136 -8.14 -10.21 13.48
CA LYS A 136 -7.72 -9.56 12.22
C LYS A 136 -7.23 -10.65 11.27
N THR A 137 -8.14 -11.25 10.51
CA THR A 137 -7.79 -12.16 9.42
C THR A 137 -7.08 -11.36 8.35
N ILE A 138 -5.85 -11.74 8.04
CA ILE A 138 -5.13 -11.19 6.91
C ILE A 138 -5.58 -11.94 5.65
N PRO A 139 -6.17 -11.26 4.64
CA PRO A 139 -6.38 -11.89 3.36
C PRO A 139 -5.03 -12.17 2.70
N PHE A 140 -4.79 -13.42 2.33
CA PHE A 140 -3.68 -13.81 1.46
C PHE A 140 -4.24 -14.41 0.17
N LYS A 141 -3.41 -14.45 -0.87
CA LYS A 141 -3.72 -15.14 -2.14
C LYS A 141 -2.75 -16.29 -2.32
N THR A 142 -3.07 -17.23 -3.20
CA THR A 142 -2.09 -18.18 -3.72
C THR A 142 -1.63 -17.72 -5.10
N ARG A 143 -0.35 -17.93 -5.40
CA ARG A 143 0.26 -17.63 -6.70
C ARG A 143 1.06 -18.84 -7.16
N GLU A 144 0.86 -19.24 -8.40
CA GLU A 144 1.74 -20.20 -9.07
C GLU A 144 2.99 -19.50 -9.58
N VAL A 145 4.17 -20.06 -9.29
CA VAL A 145 5.44 -19.64 -9.90
C VAL A 145 6.22 -20.86 -10.37
N ILE A 146 7.14 -20.64 -11.31
CA ILE A 146 8.08 -21.67 -11.76
C ILE A 146 9.37 -21.53 -10.95
N SER A 147 9.74 -22.56 -10.20
CA SER A 147 10.99 -22.60 -9.44
C SER A 147 12.21 -22.75 -10.37
N PRO A 148 13.45 -22.50 -9.87
CA PRO A 148 14.66 -22.58 -10.69
C PRO A 148 14.92 -23.93 -11.38
N ASP A 149 14.37 -25.02 -10.85
CA ASP A 149 14.40 -26.36 -11.43
C ASP A 149 13.29 -26.63 -12.47
N GLY A 150 12.45 -25.63 -12.77
CA GLY A 150 11.39 -25.71 -13.76
C GLY A 150 10.07 -26.29 -13.26
N VAL A 151 9.91 -26.46 -11.94
CA VAL A 151 8.69 -27.02 -11.33
C VAL A 151 7.70 -25.90 -10.99
N ALA A 152 6.41 -26.13 -11.23
CA ALA A 152 5.37 -25.20 -10.79
C ALA A 152 5.09 -25.41 -9.29
N ILE A 153 5.16 -24.35 -8.50
CA ILE A 153 4.90 -24.35 -7.05
C ILE A 153 3.85 -23.30 -6.69
N GLN A 154 3.10 -23.54 -5.61
CA GLN A 154 2.04 -22.66 -5.13
C GLN A 154 2.51 -21.92 -3.88
N LEU A 155 2.64 -20.60 -4.01
CA LEU A 155 3.12 -19.72 -2.95
C LEU A 155 1.98 -18.96 -2.31
N GLN A 156 2.06 -18.71 -1.01
CA GLN A 156 1.22 -17.72 -0.36
C GLN A 156 1.75 -16.33 -0.65
N GLU A 157 0.88 -15.46 -1.13
CA GLU A 157 1.15 -14.07 -1.47
C GLU A 157 0.53 -13.17 -0.39
N PHE A 158 1.38 -12.34 0.20
CA PHE A 158 1.03 -11.32 1.18
C PHE A 158 1.57 -9.96 0.74
N GLU A 159 0.90 -8.88 1.13
CA GLU A 159 1.28 -7.52 0.71
C GLU A 159 1.48 -6.61 1.91
N LEU A 160 2.61 -5.90 1.93
CA LEU A 160 2.94 -4.86 2.88
C LEU A 160 3.07 -3.53 2.16
N TRP A 161 2.64 -2.45 2.81
CA TRP A 161 2.64 -1.10 2.26
C TRP A 161 3.69 -0.27 2.96
N LEU A 162 4.68 0.20 2.20
CA LEU A 162 5.81 0.97 2.72
C LEU A 162 5.71 2.44 2.32
N SER A 163 5.80 3.36 3.27
CA SER A 163 6.01 4.80 3.04
C SER A 163 7.31 5.28 3.67
N VAL A 164 7.85 6.39 3.16
CA VAL A 164 9.12 6.95 3.64
C VAL A 164 9.07 8.47 3.79
N THR A 165 9.90 8.99 4.69
CA THR A 165 10.23 10.43 4.82
C THR A 165 11.74 10.69 4.69
N THR A 166 12.57 9.64 4.75
CA THR A 166 14.02 9.74 4.56
C THR A 166 14.38 10.08 3.10
N ALA A 167 15.54 10.71 2.94
CA ALA A 167 16.16 10.98 1.65
C ALA A 167 17.00 9.80 1.12
N GLU A 168 17.36 8.87 2.01
CA GLU A 168 18.31 7.80 1.73
C GLU A 168 17.65 6.66 0.97
N ALA A 169 18.34 6.14 -0.04
CA ALA A 169 17.90 4.93 -0.73
C ALA A 169 17.92 3.74 0.24
N LEU A 170 16.86 2.93 0.22
CA LEU A 170 16.71 1.79 1.12
C LEU A 170 16.86 0.50 0.33
N LYS A 171 17.59 -0.47 0.89
CA LYS A 171 17.54 -1.86 0.43
C LYS A 171 16.70 -2.64 1.44
N VAL A 172 15.54 -3.12 1.01
CA VAL A 172 14.52 -3.70 1.88
C VAL A 172 14.49 -5.21 1.69
N ALA A 173 14.49 -5.94 2.80
CA ALA A 173 14.31 -7.39 2.90
C ALA A 173 13.06 -7.69 3.73
N ALA A 174 12.75 -8.98 3.91
CA ALA A 174 11.72 -9.44 4.85
C ALA A 174 12.31 -10.34 5.93
N ALA A 175 11.64 -10.33 7.08
CA ALA A 175 11.87 -11.23 8.20
C ALA A 175 10.55 -11.88 8.63
N LEU A 176 10.59 -13.16 8.96
CA LEU A 176 9.47 -13.89 9.58
C LEU A 176 9.96 -14.47 10.91
N GLU A 177 9.31 -14.10 12.00
CA GLU A 177 9.56 -14.66 13.33
C GLU A 177 8.45 -15.65 13.69
N SER A 178 8.83 -16.89 14.00
CA SER A 178 7.89 -17.92 14.44
C SER A 178 8.58 -18.95 15.32
N SER A 179 7.93 -19.32 16.43
CA SER A 179 8.42 -20.35 17.36
C SER A 179 9.87 -20.12 17.83
N GLY A 180 10.27 -18.85 18.01
CA GLY A 180 11.62 -18.47 18.41
C GLY A 180 12.69 -18.56 17.31
N ARG A 181 12.30 -18.89 16.07
CA ARG A 181 13.17 -18.87 14.89
C ARG A 181 12.88 -17.62 14.07
N VAL A 182 13.92 -17.08 13.43
CA VAL A 182 13.79 -15.96 12.51
C VAL A 182 14.31 -16.36 11.14
N PHE A 183 13.46 -16.24 10.14
CA PHE A 183 13.81 -16.43 8.73
C PHE A 183 14.00 -15.07 8.09
N HIS A 184 14.93 -14.97 7.16
CA HIS A 184 15.29 -13.69 6.54
C HIS A 184 15.58 -13.84 5.05
N THR A 185 15.23 -12.81 4.27
CA THR A 185 15.59 -12.71 2.84
C THR A 185 16.88 -11.93 2.57
N HIS A 186 17.72 -11.71 3.58
CA HIS A 186 18.87 -10.81 3.46
C HIS A 186 20.25 -11.48 3.34
N SER A 187 20.30 -12.79 3.04
CA SER A 187 21.57 -13.51 2.98
C SER A 187 22.29 -13.26 1.66
N SER A 188 23.37 -12.46 1.67
CA SER A 188 24.20 -12.26 0.47
C SER A 188 25.09 -13.46 0.12
N GLU A 189 25.08 -14.51 0.94
CA GLU A 189 25.89 -15.72 0.78
C GLU A 189 25.30 -16.70 -0.24
N VAL A 190 24.04 -16.51 -0.60
CA VAL A 190 23.30 -17.41 -1.50
C VAL A 190 22.80 -16.67 -2.73
N ALA A 191 22.45 -17.41 -3.79
CA ALA A 191 22.01 -16.81 -5.04
C ALA A 191 20.72 -16.00 -4.83
N ALA A 192 20.60 -14.90 -5.58
CA ALA A 192 19.40 -14.07 -5.55
C ALA A 192 18.16 -14.86 -5.98
N GLY A 193 17.07 -14.75 -5.23
CA GLY A 193 15.83 -15.47 -5.45
C GLY A 193 15.09 -15.81 -4.16
N GLY A 194 13.98 -16.53 -4.32
CA GLY A 194 13.18 -17.00 -3.20
C GLY A 194 13.45 -18.43 -2.76
N ALA A 195 14.15 -19.24 -3.57
CA ALA A 195 14.39 -20.64 -3.25
C ALA A 195 15.29 -20.79 -2.01
N VAL A 196 14.95 -21.75 -1.16
CA VAL A 196 15.77 -22.09 0.01
C VAL A 196 17.13 -22.63 -0.44
N HIS A 197 18.19 -22.14 0.21
CA HIS A 197 19.53 -22.71 0.14
C HIS A 197 19.88 -23.43 1.44
N ASP A 198 20.98 -24.18 1.43
CA ASP A 198 21.48 -24.89 2.61
C ASP A 198 21.46 -23.98 3.86
N GLY A 199 20.88 -24.50 4.95
CA GLY A 199 20.75 -23.75 6.20
C GLY A 199 19.52 -22.83 6.31
N GLY A 200 18.60 -22.84 5.33
CA GLY A 200 17.38 -22.01 5.41
C GLY A 200 17.62 -20.54 5.07
N LEU A 201 18.62 -20.28 4.23
CA LEU A 201 19.03 -18.95 3.80
C LEU A 201 18.27 -18.54 2.53
N PHE A 202 17.89 -17.26 2.45
CA PHE A 202 17.19 -16.66 1.32
C PHE A 202 17.82 -15.31 0.95
N ASN A 203 17.82 -14.95 -0.33
CA ASN A 203 18.41 -13.70 -0.82
C ASN A 203 17.46 -12.96 -1.77
N SER A 204 16.65 -12.09 -1.23
CA SER A 204 15.71 -11.30 -2.01
C SER A 204 15.45 -9.95 -1.35
N SER A 205 15.48 -8.93 -2.19
CA SER A 205 15.43 -7.54 -1.80
C SER A 205 14.75 -6.68 -2.85
N ILE A 206 14.35 -5.49 -2.42
CA ILE A 206 13.94 -4.40 -3.31
C ILE A 206 14.71 -3.14 -2.95
N ARG A 207 14.83 -2.22 -3.90
CA ARG A 207 15.44 -0.91 -3.69
C ARG A 207 14.37 0.16 -3.69
N ILE A 208 14.20 0.86 -2.57
CA ILE A 208 13.37 2.05 -2.51
C ILE A 208 14.24 3.26 -2.82
N THR A 209 13.82 4.07 -3.79
CA THR A 209 14.44 5.35 -4.15
C THR A 209 13.50 6.49 -3.76
N PRO A 210 13.72 7.13 -2.59
CA PRO A 210 12.90 8.25 -2.19
C PRO A 210 13.15 9.48 -3.06
N VAL A 211 12.09 10.14 -3.49
CA VAL A 211 12.15 11.39 -4.26
C VAL A 211 11.45 12.52 -3.51
N ALA A 212 11.95 13.74 -3.67
CA ALA A 212 11.31 14.91 -3.06
C ALA A 212 9.88 15.08 -3.62
N PRO A 213 8.89 15.44 -2.78
CA PRO A 213 7.55 15.76 -3.25
C PRO A 213 7.59 16.87 -4.29
N ARG A 214 6.77 16.76 -5.34
CA ARG A 214 6.66 17.83 -6.34
C ARG A 214 5.93 19.02 -5.74
N SER A 215 6.51 20.20 -5.88
CA SER A 215 5.86 21.47 -5.57
C SER A 215 5.28 22.06 -6.85
N PHE A 216 4.01 22.43 -6.80
CA PHE A 216 3.33 23.13 -7.90
C PHE A 216 3.20 24.60 -7.52
N THR A 217 3.70 25.49 -8.38
CA THR A 217 3.47 26.94 -8.30
C THR A 217 2.20 27.32 -9.07
N SER A 218 1.76 28.58 -8.96
CA SER A 218 0.54 29.07 -9.63
C SER A 218 0.50 28.83 -11.14
N GLN A 219 1.64 28.79 -11.82
CA GLN A 219 1.72 28.53 -13.27
C GLN A 219 1.20 27.13 -13.68
N TYR A 220 1.15 26.19 -12.74
CA TYR A 220 0.63 24.85 -12.98
C TYR A 220 -0.89 24.78 -12.83
N PHE A 221 -1.54 25.89 -12.50
CA PHE A 221 -2.98 25.93 -12.32
C PHE A 221 -3.63 26.85 -13.33
N THR A 222 -4.75 26.41 -13.89
CA THR A 222 -5.71 27.30 -14.55
C THR A 222 -6.82 27.63 -13.56
N MET A 223 -7.28 28.88 -13.61
CA MET A 223 -8.34 29.38 -12.74
C MET A 223 -9.58 29.71 -13.57
N THR A 224 -10.75 29.25 -13.12
CA THR A 224 -12.05 29.69 -13.67
C THR A 224 -12.80 30.45 -12.59
N ASP A 225 -13.26 31.67 -12.90
CA ASP A 225 -14.10 32.47 -12.00
C ASP A 225 -15.59 32.15 -12.25
N HIS A 226 -16.33 32.04 -11.16
CA HIS A 226 -17.76 31.83 -11.12
C HIS A 226 -18.39 32.83 -10.15
N GLU A 227 -19.41 33.53 -10.61
CA GLU A 227 -20.25 34.34 -9.74
C GLU A 227 -21.37 33.46 -9.17
N GLY A 228 -21.39 33.32 -7.85
CA GLY A 228 -22.44 32.69 -7.08
C GLY A 228 -23.22 33.73 -6.31
N ALA A 229 -24.53 33.55 -6.20
CA ALA A 229 -25.38 34.35 -5.32
C ALA A 229 -25.74 33.53 -4.07
N SER A 230 -25.62 34.13 -2.88
CA SER A 230 -26.20 33.56 -1.67
C SER A 230 -27.68 33.94 -1.57
N THR A 231 -28.47 33.15 -0.84
CA THR A 231 -29.87 33.47 -0.52
C THR A 231 -30.03 34.72 0.36
N SER A 232 -28.94 35.25 0.92
CA SER A 232 -28.93 36.41 1.81
C SER A 232 -28.47 37.70 1.11
N GLY A 233 -28.39 37.72 -0.22
CA GLY A 233 -27.93 38.89 -0.98
C GLY A 233 -26.42 39.13 -0.91
N ILE A 234 -25.63 38.15 -0.47
CA ILE A 234 -24.17 38.24 -0.46
C ILE A 234 -23.65 37.73 -1.81
N SER A 235 -22.82 38.53 -2.48
CA SER A 235 -22.08 38.09 -3.66
C SER A 235 -20.95 37.15 -3.25
N VAL A 236 -20.90 35.97 -3.87
CA VAL A 236 -19.87 34.97 -3.64
C VAL A 236 -19.11 34.78 -4.94
N ARG A 237 -17.81 35.09 -4.95
CA ARG A 237 -16.91 34.75 -6.06
C ARG A 237 -16.31 33.39 -5.79
N MET A 238 -16.47 32.44 -6.69
CA MET A 238 -15.92 31.10 -6.58
C MET A 238 -14.86 30.90 -7.66
N PHE A 239 -13.65 30.53 -7.27
CA PHE A 239 -12.55 30.27 -8.17
C PHE A 239 -12.25 28.78 -8.20
N ASP A 240 -12.32 28.18 -9.37
CA ASP A 240 -11.88 26.82 -9.57
C ASP A 240 -10.44 26.78 -10.02
N LEU A 241 -9.60 26.10 -9.25
CA LEU A 241 -8.26 25.78 -9.64
C LEU A 241 -8.21 24.36 -10.20
N TRP A 242 -7.68 24.27 -11.41
CA TRP A 242 -7.42 23.02 -12.12
C TRP A 242 -5.92 22.86 -12.32
N LEU A 243 -5.38 21.70 -12.01
CA LEU A 243 -4.00 21.40 -12.31
C LEU A 243 -3.86 21.15 -13.83
N THR A 244 -2.95 21.88 -14.47
CA THR A 244 -2.67 21.79 -15.91
C THR A 244 -1.99 20.48 -16.31
N ASP A 245 -1.23 19.88 -15.40
CA ASP A 245 -0.56 18.61 -15.62
C ASP A 245 -1.56 17.46 -15.42
N THR A 246 -2.03 16.89 -16.54
CA THR A 246 -3.04 15.82 -16.56
C THR A 246 -2.56 14.50 -15.96
N ASN A 247 -1.27 14.36 -15.66
CA ASN A 247 -0.75 13.19 -14.95
C ASN A 247 -1.06 13.23 -13.44
N PHE A 248 -1.58 14.34 -12.95
CA PHE A 248 -1.86 14.57 -11.55
C PHE A 248 -3.32 14.99 -11.37
N LYS A 249 -3.90 14.61 -10.24
CA LYS A 249 -5.23 15.05 -9.81
C LYS A 249 -5.18 15.49 -8.36
N ILE A 250 -5.99 16.48 -8.02
CA ILE A 250 -6.18 16.88 -6.63
C ILE A 250 -7.06 15.80 -5.98
N ARG A 251 -6.51 15.06 -5.03
CA ARG A 251 -7.21 13.98 -4.31
C ARG A 251 -7.87 14.43 -3.02
N GLU A 252 -7.23 15.40 -2.37
CA GLU A 252 -7.63 15.93 -1.09
C GLU A 252 -7.06 17.34 -0.99
N ALA A 253 -7.88 18.25 -0.47
CA ALA A 253 -7.44 19.59 -0.13
C ALA A 253 -7.87 19.91 1.29
N PHE A 254 -6.93 20.34 2.12
CA PHE A 254 -7.21 20.75 3.48
C PHE A 254 -7.72 22.19 3.44
N ALA A 255 -8.98 22.39 3.85
CA ALA A 255 -9.52 23.73 4.02
C ALA A 255 -8.84 24.38 5.23
N TYR A 256 -8.21 25.53 5.02
CA TYR A 256 -7.83 26.41 6.12
C TYR A 256 -8.95 27.41 6.34
N HIS A 257 -9.79 27.14 7.33
CA HIS A 257 -10.89 28.02 7.70
C HIS A 257 -10.34 29.19 8.53
N GLN A 258 -9.95 30.27 7.87
CA GLN A 258 -9.61 31.51 8.57
C GLN A 258 -10.85 32.41 8.58
N THR A 259 -11.50 32.52 9.75
CA THR A 259 -12.47 33.58 10.01
C THR A 259 -11.69 34.87 10.27
N TRP A 260 -11.34 35.60 9.21
CA TRP A 260 -10.89 36.98 9.39
C TRP A 260 -12.06 37.92 9.06
N GLN A 261 -12.14 39.01 9.82
CA GLN A 261 -13.21 40.02 9.79
C GLN A 261 -13.43 40.57 8.37
N GLY A 262 -14.23 39.89 7.53
CA GLY A 262 -14.60 40.36 6.20
C GLY A 262 -14.95 39.31 5.14
N GLY A 263 -14.72 38.00 5.34
CA GLY A 263 -15.09 37.00 4.33
C GLY A 263 -14.91 35.54 4.75
N TRP A 264 -15.67 34.64 4.12
CA TRP A 264 -15.59 33.19 4.30
C TRP A 264 -14.80 32.56 3.16
N TYR A 265 -13.89 31.65 3.50
CA TYR A 265 -13.14 30.84 2.53
C TYR A 265 -13.55 29.38 2.69
N PHE A 266 -14.13 28.81 1.64
CA PHE A 266 -14.43 27.38 1.58
C PHE A 266 -13.59 26.73 0.49
N ALA A 267 -12.93 25.64 0.87
CA ALA A 267 -12.33 24.70 -0.07
C ALA A 267 -13.20 23.44 -0.12
N ARG A 268 -13.64 23.06 -1.32
CA ARG A 268 -14.35 21.79 -1.55
C ARG A 268 -13.67 21.05 -2.69
N ASP A 269 -13.40 19.77 -2.47
CA ASP A 269 -13.06 18.82 -3.54
C ASP A 269 -14.36 18.26 -4.14
N ARG A 270 -14.47 18.33 -5.46
CA ARG A 270 -15.44 17.55 -6.24
C ARG A 270 -14.73 16.94 -7.44
N GLY A 271 -14.11 15.77 -7.23
CA GLY A 271 -13.60 14.94 -8.32
C GLY A 271 -12.38 15.51 -9.03
N GLY A 272 -11.42 16.08 -8.28
CA GLY A 272 -10.19 16.62 -8.86
C GLY A 272 -10.19 18.14 -9.06
N ARG A 273 -11.28 18.81 -8.70
CA ARG A 273 -11.45 20.26 -8.73
C ARG A 273 -11.25 20.83 -7.33
N PHE A 274 -10.40 21.84 -7.20
CA PHE A 274 -10.31 22.65 -5.99
C PHE A 274 -11.08 23.95 -6.20
N THR A 275 -12.10 24.21 -5.39
CA THR A 275 -12.84 25.48 -5.44
C THR A 275 -12.47 26.34 -4.25
N LEU A 276 -11.99 27.57 -4.47
CA LEU A 276 -11.85 28.62 -3.47
C LEU A 276 -13.07 29.55 -3.54
N SER A 277 -13.85 29.63 -2.47
CA SER A 277 -14.94 30.62 -2.39
C SER A 277 -14.46 31.87 -1.65
N LEU A 278 -14.72 33.05 -2.19
CA LEU A 278 -14.56 34.35 -1.54
C LEU A 278 -15.95 34.97 -1.37
N CYS A 279 -16.36 35.18 -0.12
CA CYS A 279 -17.58 35.97 0.16
C CYS A 279 -17.18 37.40 0.50
N SER A 280 -17.81 38.38 -0.14
CA SER A 280 -17.72 39.79 0.25
C SER A 280 -19.11 40.35 0.53
N THR A 281 -19.25 41.09 1.62
CA THR A 281 -20.41 41.97 1.82
C THR A 281 -20.10 43.28 1.11
N GLU A 282 -20.93 43.68 0.14
CA GLU A 282 -20.91 45.04 -0.40
C GLU A 282 -21.29 46.06 0.68
#